data_AF-A0A8D8JGW7-F1
#
_entry.id   AF-A0A8D8JGW7-F1
#
_cell.length_a   1.000
_cell.length_b   1.000
_cell.length_c   1.000
_cell.angle_alpha   90.00
_cell.angle_beta   90.00
_cell.angle_gamma   90.00
#
_symmetry.space_group_name_H-M   'P 1'
#
loop_
_entity.id
_entity.type
_entity.pdbx_description
1 polymer ?
#
loop_
_entity_poly.entity_id
_entity_poly.type
_entity_poly.pdbx_seq_one_letter_code
_entity_poly.pdbx_strand_id
1 'polypeptide(L)'
;PFYGCEHKQFRSDDYWRCCVQQVGASIQHQSGTCKMGPGSDPDAVVNPQLQVHGVRNLRVVDASIMPFLPAAHTNGVVFMIGEKAADMVKKHWENTIDS
;
A
#
# COMPACT_ATOMS: atom_id res chain seq x y z
N PRO A 1 -19.12 -28.25 -12.26
CA PRO A 1 -18.09 -28.27 -11.19
C PRO A 1 -16.82 -27.59 -11.72
N PHE A 2 -16.05 -26.92 -10.87
CA PHE A 2 -14.82 -26.24 -11.26
C PHE A 2 -13.74 -27.26 -11.64
N TYR A 3 -12.98 -26.98 -12.71
CA TYR A 3 -11.98 -27.91 -13.23
C TYR A 3 -10.92 -28.25 -12.17
N GLY A 4 -10.60 -29.53 -12.00
CA GLY A 4 -9.65 -30.01 -10.98
C GLY A 4 -10.18 -30.03 -9.54
N CYS A 5 -11.41 -29.56 -9.29
CA CYS A 5 -12.05 -29.60 -7.97
C CYS A 5 -13.30 -30.52 -7.94
N GLU A 6 -13.51 -31.33 -8.99
CA GLU A 6 -14.68 -32.20 -9.14
C GLU A 6 -14.76 -33.31 -8.10
N HIS A 7 -13.61 -33.66 -7.51
CA HIS A 7 -13.49 -34.67 -6.46
C HIS A 7 -13.92 -34.16 -5.07
N LYS A 8 -14.27 -32.87 -4.92
CA LYS A 8 -14.80 -32.29 -3.68
C LYS A 8 -16.34 -32.23 -3.72
N GLN A 9 -16.98 -32.36 -2.55
CA GLN A 9 -18.44 -32.19 -2.45
C GLN A 9 -18.83 -30.80 -2.95
N PHE A 10 -19.71 -30.76 -3.95
CA PHE A 10 -20.14 -29.51 -4.57
C PHE A 10 -20.71 -28.52 -3.53
N ARG A 11 -20.28 -27.25 -3.61
CA ARG A 11 -20.65 -26.14 -2.70
C ARG A 11 -20.23 -26.30 -1.23
N SER A 12 -19.33 -27.23 -0.91
CA SER A 12 -18.65 -27.26 0.39
C SER A 12 -17.55 -26.21 0.49
N ASP A 13 -17.10 -25.92 1.71
CA ASP A 13 -15.94 -25.05 1.96
C ASP A 13 -14.67 -25.61 1.31
N ASP A 14 -14.49 -26.94 1.31
CA ASP A 14 -13.37 -27.62 0.66
C ASP A 14 -13.38 -27.43 -0.86
N TYR A 15 -14.57 -27.44 -1.47
CA TYR A 15 -14.73 -27.16 -2.89
C TYR A 15 -14.33 -25.70 -3.19
N TRP A 16 -14.84 -24.74 -2.43
CA TRP A 16 -14.50 -23.33 -2.63
C TRP A 16 -13.03 -23.02 -2.36
N ARG A 17 -12.42 -23.64 -1.35
CA ARG A 17 -10.99 -23.55 -1.07
C ARG A 17 -10.16 -24.02 -2.26
N CYS A 18 -10.53 -25.16 -2.86
CA CYS A 18 -9.88 -25.67 -4.07
C CYS A 18 -10.01 -24.68 -5.24
N CYS A 19 -11.21 -24.14 -5.49
CA CYS A 19 -11.44 -23.16 -6.55
C CYS A 19 -10.55 -21.93 -6.38
N VAL A 20 -10.51 -21.34 -5.18
CA VAL A 20 -9.71 -20.12 -4.88
C VAL A 20 -8.22 -20.36 -5.09
N GLN A 21 -7.71 -21.54 -4.75
CA GLN A 21 -6.29 -21.89 -4.98
C GLN A 21 -5.94 -21.98 -6.47
N GLN A 22 -6.89 -22.35 -7.33
CA GLN A 22 -6.63 -22.47 -8.77
C GLN A 22 -6.81 -21.16 -9.54
N VAL A 23 -7.74 -20.29 -9.12
CA VAL A 23 -8.05 -19.04 -9.84
C VAL A 23 -7.50 -17.78 -9.17
N GLY A 24 -6.92 -17.91 -7.98
CA GLY A 24 -6.38 -16.78 -7.24
C GLY A 24 -5.34 -16.03 -8.04
N ALA A 25 -5.60 -14.75 -8.30
CA ALA A 25 -4.70 -13.85 -9.01
C ALA A 25 -4.67 -12.50 -8.31
N SER A 26 -3.56 -11.77 -8.50
CA SER A 26 -3.48 -10.38 -8.06
C SER A 26 -4.29 -9.48 -8.98
N ILE A 27 -4.98 -8.49 -8.39
CA ILE A 27 -5.65 -7.41 -9.12
C ILE A 27 -4.81 -6.11 -9.15
N GLN A 28 -3.49 -6.24 -9.03
CA GLN A 28 -2.52 -5.15 -9.22
C GLN A 28 -2.63 -3.98 -8.23
N HIS A 29 -2.95 -4.27 -6.97
CA HIS A 29 -3.01 -3.32 -5.86
C HIS A 29 -1.88 -3.53 -4.84
N GLN A 30 -0.63 -3.67 -5.30
CA GLN A 30 0.53 -3.82 -4.42
C GLN A 30 0.77 -2.53 -3.62
N SER A 31 0.95 -2.65 -2.30
CA SER A 31 1.10 -1.51 -1.38
C SER A 31 1.82 -1.91 -0.09
N GLY A 32 2.18 -0.93 0.73
CA GLY A 32 2.60 -1.16 2.12
C GLY A 32 4.06 -1.59 2.36
N THR A 33 4.87 -1.74 1.30
CA THR A 33 6.28 -2.14 1.43
C THR A 33 7.18 -1.07 2.03
N CYS A 34 6.73 0.19 2.08
CA CYS A 34 7.38 1.30 2.77
C CYS A 34 6.42 1.99 3.75
N LYS A 35 5.72 1.18 4.56
CA LYS A 35 4.67 1.57 5.50
C LYS A 35 4.95 2.93 6.19
N MET A 36 4.00 3.85 6.08
CA MET A 36 3.97 5.08 6.85
C MET A 36 3.55 4.79 8.29
N GLY A 37 4.33 5.27 9.27
CA GLY A 37 4.04 5.07 10.69
C GLY A 37 4.91 5.92 11.63
N PRO A 38 4.60 5.93 12.94
CA PRO A 38 5.43 6.61 13.93
C PRO A 38 6.80 5.92 14.05
N GLY A 39 7.83 6.64 14.50
CA GLY A 39 9.17 6.05 14.69
C GLY A 39 9.25 4.95 15.77
N SER A 40 8.20 4.80 16.57
CA SER A 40 8.03 3.71 17.54
C SER A 40 7.49 2.42 16.92
N ASP A 41 6.97 2.47 15.68
CA ASP A 41 6.51 1.31 14.94
C ASP A 41 7.70 0.64 14.24
N PRO A 42 8.11 -0.57 14.63
CA PRO A 42 9.29 -1.23 14.07
C PRO A 42 9.15 -1.59 12.59
N ASP A 43 7.92 -1.65 12.07
CA ASP A 43 7.65 -1.94 10.65
C ASP A 43 7.54 -0.66 9.80
N ALA A 44 7.60 0.53 10.41
CA ALA A 44 7.47 1.79 9.68
C ALA A 44 8.76 2.15 8.94
N VAL A 45 8.63 2.53 7.67
CA VAL A 45 9.74 2.96 6.82
C VAL A 45 9.76 4.47 6.64
N VAL A 46 8.58 5.11 6.56
CA VAL A 46 8.45 6.56 6.45
C VAL A 46 7.63 7.15 7.58
N ASN A 47 7.91 8.40 7.93
CA ASN A 47 7.12 9.17 8.89
C ASN A 47 5.87 9.81 8.21
N PRO A 48 4.98 10.50 8.97
CA PRO A 48 3.80 11.19 8.39
C PRO A 48 4.11 12.31 7.39
N GLN A 49 5.36 12.75 7.29
CA GLN A 49 5.86 13.70 6.29
C GLN A 49 6.52 13.00 5.09
N LEU A 50 6.30 11.68 4.98
CA LEU A 50 6.80 10.79 3.93
C LEU A 50 8.33 10.68 3.88
N GLN A 51 9.02 11.12 4.93
CA GLN A 51 10.48 11.05 5.02
C GLN A 51 10.90 9.69 5.51
N VAL A 52 11.94 9.12 4.89
CA VAL A 52 12.50 7.82 5.30
C VAL A 52 13.14 7.96 6.68
N HIS A 53 12.78 7.08 7.61
CA HIS A 53 13.35 7.09 8.96
C HIS A 53 14.88 6.92 8.89
N GLY A 54 15.61 7.79 9.59
CA GLY A 54 17.07 7.76 9.64
C GLY A 54 17.81 8.28 8.40
N VAL A 55 17.09 8.67 7.32
CA VAL A 55 17.71 9.19 6.09
C VAL A 55 17.27 10.62 5.83
N ARG A 56 18.25 11.49 5.54
CA ARG A 56 18.00 12.90 5.23
C ARG A 56 17.68 13.09 3.76
N ASN A 57 16.82 14.06 3.45
CA ASN A 57 16.49 14.50 2.08
C ASN A 57 15.94 13.40 1.15
N LEU A 58 15.34 12.36 1.71
CA LEU A 58 14.72 11.26 0.97
C LEU A 58 13.27 11.08 1.40
N ARG A 59 12.38 10.94 0.42
CA ARG A 59 10.96 10.62 0.63
C ARG A 59 10.53 9.49 -0.29
N VAL A 60 9.51 8.75 0.12
CA VAL A 60 8.80 7.77 -0.72
C VAL A 60 7.39 8.27 -0.96
N VAL A 61 6.95 8.31 -2.22
CA VAL A 61 5.69 8.95 -2.63
C VAL A 61 4.97 8.08 -3.65
N ASP A 62 4.45 6.94 -3.20
CA ASP A 62 3.65 6.01 -4.01
C ASP A 62 2.77 5.11 -3.11
N ALA A 63 2.21 4.04 -3.68
CA ALA A 63 1.37 3.09 -2.95
C ALA A 63 2.10 2.35 -1.80
N SER A 64 3.42 2.26 -1.82
CA SER A 64 4.20 1.54 -0.81
C SER A 64 4.06 2.15 0.59
N ILE A 65 3.74 3.45 0.68
CA ILE A 65 3.61 4.15 1.97
C ILE A 65 2.28 3.88 2.67
N MET A 66 1.29 3.31 1.98
CA MET A 66 -0.03 3.05 2.54
C MET A 66 0.07 2.03 3.69
N PRO A 67 -0.29 2.39 4.95
CA PRO A 67 -0.23 1.45 6.06
C PRO A 67 -1.31 0.36 5.97
N PHE A 68 -2.42 0.65 5.29
CA PHE A 68 -3.48 -0.29 4.96
C PHE A 68 -3.97 0.02 3.54
N LEU A 69 -4.31 -1.03 2.78
CA LEU A 69 -4.86 -0.86 1.44
C LEU A 69 -6.32 -0.36 1.54
N PRO A 70 -6.65 0.82 0.97
CA PRO A 70 -8.03 1.30 0.95
C PRO A 70 -8.92 0.38 0.11
N ALA A 71 -10.21 0.28 0.47
CA ALA A 71 -11.23 -0.43 -0.31
C ALA A 71 -11.64 0.35 -1.57
N ALA A 72 -10.67 0.64 -2.44
CA ALA A 72 -10.82 1.42 -3.66
C ALA A 72 -9.74 1.03 -4.68
N HIS A 73 -9.86 1.51 -5.91
CA HIS A 73 -8.80 1.36 -6.91
C HIS A 73 -7.59 2.21 -6.50
N THR A 74 -6.39 1.61 -6.49
CA THR A 74 -5.17 2.26 -6.00
C THR A 74 -4.78 3.49 -6.80
N ASN A 75 -5.14 3.56 -8.09
CA ASN A 75 -4.88 4.71 -8.97
C ASN A 75 -5.33 6.04 -8.35
N GLY A 76 -6.54 6.11 -7.81
CA GLY A 76 -7.05 7.34 -7.19
C GLY A 76 -6.25 7.71 -5.94
N VAL A 77 -5.87 6.72 -5.14
CA VAL A 77 -5.11 6.92 -3.91
C VAL A 77 -3.70 7.44 -4.21
N VAL A 78 -3.01 6.87 -5.19
CA VAL A 78 -1.65 7.29 -5.54
C VAL A 78 -1.60 8.71 -6.12
N PHE A 79 -2.61 9.13 -6.89
CA PHE A 79 -2.72 10.53 -7.31
C PHE A 79 -2.82 11.46 -6.10
N MET A 80 -3.70 11.15 -5.14
CA MET A 80 -3.86 11.98 -3.94
C MET A 80 -2.62 11.99 -3.04
N ILE A 81 -1.89 10.88 -2.96
CA ILE A 81 -0.59 10.81 -2.27
C ILE A 81 0.40 11.77 -2.95
N GLY A 82 0.49 11.72 -4.28
CA GLY A 82 1.36 12.60 -5.07
C GLY A 82 1.04 14.08 -4.86
N GLU A 83 -0.22 14.46 -4.99
CA GLU A 83 -0.69 15.84 -4.77
C GLU A 83 -0.35 16.33 -3.36
N LYS A 84 -0.66 15.52 -2.34
CA LYS A 84 -0.38 15.89 -0.95
C LYS A 84 1.12 16.01 -0.68
N ALA A 85 1.92 15.11 -1.24
CA ALA A 85 3.37 15.13 -1.11
C ALA A 85 3.99 16.35 -1.78
N ALA A 86 3.50 16.75 -2.95
CA ALA A 86 3.94 17.97 -3.62
C ALA A 86 3.74 19.20 -2.72
N ASP A 87 2.58 19.30 -2.06
CA ASP A 87 2.32 20.36 -1.07
C ASP A 87 3.26 20.30 0.14
N MET A 88 3.55 19.10 0.67
CA MET A 88 4.48 18.93 1.78
C MET A 88 5.91 19.36 1.39
N VAL A 89 6.34 19.02 0.17
CA VAL A 89 7.67 19.39 -0.35
C VAL A 89 7.76 20.90 -0.53
N LYS A 90 6.78 21.55 -1.16
CA LYS A 90 6.74 23.01 -1.33
C LYS A 90 6.85 23.72 0.03
N LYS A 91 5.98 23.36 0.98
CA LYS A 91 5.97 23.94 2.34
C LYS A 91 7.29 23.76 3.08
N HIS A 92 7.92 22.59 2.95
CA HIS A 92 9.21 22.33 3.59
C HIS A 92 10.28 23.31 3.11
N TRP A 93 10.33 23.59 1.80
CA TRP A 93 11.31 24.50 1.23
C TRP A 93 10.97 25.97 1.46
N GLU A 94 9.70 26.37 1.41
CA GLU A 94 9.25 27.72 1.78
C GLU A 94 9.71 28.08 3.21
N ASN A 95 9.42 27.20 4.17
CA ASN A 95 9.84 27.41 5.56
C ASN A 95 11.36 27.45 5.74
N THR A 96 12.12 26.80 4.86
CA THR A 96 13.60 26.80 4.91
C THR A 96 14.19 28.10 4.37
N ILE A 97 13.47 28.82 3.51
CA ILE A 97 13.90 30.12 2.97
C ILE A 97 13.66 31.24 4.00
N ASP A 98 12.61 31.11 4.80
CA ASP A 98 12.22 32.08 5.84
C ASP A 98 12.92 31.89 7.20
N SER A 99 13.82 30.90 7.33
CA SER A 99 14.60 30.60 8.56
C SER A 99 16.09 30.81 8.39
#